data_AF-A0AA40AZV6-F1
#
_entry.id   AF-A0AA40AZV6-F1
#
_cell.length_a   1.000
_cell.length_b   1.000
_cell.length_c   1.000
_cell.angle_alpha   90.00
_cell.angle_beta   90.00
_cell.angle_gamma   90.00
#
_symmetry.space_group_name_H-M   'P 1'
#
loop_
_entity.id
_entity.type
_entity.pdbx_description
1 polymer ?
#
loop_
_entity_poly.entity_id
_entity_poly.type
_entity_poly.pdbx_seq_one_letter_code
_entity_poly.pdbx_strand_id
1 'polypeptide(L)'
;MIRSFFGAAIIAGVSAAGPYAPDAVDKLAQDTLPKLKEWLAKNPQGNCTVETAIRRREWSDLGEPERKEYTDAVLCLQSKPALTSSIAPGAKSRFDDYVVVHIQQTPRNHGSTFFLPWHRYYIWHYENALRTECGYKGYQPYWNWDRYAKDPVNSPLFNGNEFSMGGNGAKVQHAGVQIPGAPRPYNVIPPGDGGGCVTTGPFRNMSVNIGPIAPSITVTRNPRSDGFGYNPRCLRRDVNKNAAAVTTANYTLDLITKNSNVYWFQTVMEGQFPQGKWGVHAGGHYTVSGDPAGDFYVSPGDPVFWLHHSMIDRVWWIWQMQDLVKRTAEVSMTKTMNNMPASANGTLDDPNNLGILAGDVKTRDLMNTMGGMGGKLCYIYE
;
A
#
# COMPACT_ATOMS: atom_id res chain seq x y z
N MET A 1 -45.93 -8.29 -43.45
CA MET A 1 -45.39 -7.11 -42.74
C MET A 1 -45.42 -7.40 -41.25
N ILE A 2 -44.31 -7.86 -40.66
CA ILE A 2 -44.23 -8.15 -39.23
C ILE A 2 -43.18 -7.21 -38.65
N ARG A 3 -43.63 -6.31 -37.78
CA ARG A 3 -42.81 -5.33 -37.07
C ARG A 3 -42.02 -6.05 -35.98
N SER A 4 -40.69 -5.94 -36.03
CA SER A 4 -39.80 -6.42 -34.98
C SER A 4 -39.68 -5.35 -33.90
N PHE A 5 -40.09 -5.68 -32.67
CA PHE A 5 -39.84 -4.89 -31.47
C PHE A 5 -38.39 -5.11 -31.03
N PHE A 6 -37.58 -4.06 -31.06
CA PHE A 6 -36.29 -4.05 -30.36
C PHE A 6 -36.54 -3.79 -28.87
N GLY A 7 -36.39 -4.83 -28.06
CA GLY A 7 -36.31 -4.70 -26.61
C GLY A 7 -34.98 -4.09 -26.20
N ALA A 8 -35.02 -2.99 -25.45
CA ALA A 8 -33.85 -2.40 -24.82
C ALA A 8 -33.30 -3.37 -23.76
N ALA A 9 -32.05 -3.82 -23.93
CA ALA A 9 -31.33 -4.54 -22.90
C ALA A 9 -30.90 -3.54 -21.81
N ILE A 10 -31.53 -3.64 -20.64
CA ILE A 10 -31.10 -2.98 -19.42
C ILE A 10 -29.80 -3.67 -18.98
N ILE A 11 -28.66 -2.99 -19.10
CA ILE A 11 -27.42 -3.41 -18.44
C ILE A 11 -27.59 -3.10 -16.96
N ALA A 12 -28.08 -4.08 -16.20
CA ALA A 12 -27.98 -4.08 -14.75
C ALA A 12 -26.53 -4.42 -14.38
N GLY A 13 -25.75 -3.40 -14.03
CA GLY A 13 -24.49 -3.57 -13.32
C GLY A 13 -24.79 -4.12 -11.94
N VAL A 14 -24.87 -5.44 -11.83
CA VAL A 14 -24.81 -6.13 -10.54
C VAL A 14 -23.32 -6.35 -10.29
N SER A 15 -22.70 -5.48 -9.47
CA SER A 15 -21.50 -5.90 -8.76
C SER A 15 -21.93 -7.15 -8.01
N ALA A 16 -21.36 -8.31 -8.32
CA ALA A 16 -21.54 -9.46 -7.45
C ALA A 16 -21.05 -9.00 -6.07
N ALA A 17 -21.98 -8.84 -5.12
CA ALA A 17 -21.61 -8.52 -3.75
C ALA A 17 -20.62 -9.60 -3.35
N GLY A 18 -19.36 -9.21 -3.13
CA GLY A 18 -18.36 -10.11 -2.62
C GLY A 18 -18.84 -10.76 -1.32
N PRO A 19 -18.13 -11.76 -0.80
CA PRO A 19 -18.52 -12.44 0.44
C PRO A 19 -18.63 -11.49 1.67
N TYR A 20 -18.20 -10.23 1.55
CA TYR A 20 -18.23 -9.23 2.61
C TYR A 20 -19.21 -8.11 2.29
N ALA A 21 -20.10 -7.81 3.24
CA ALA A 21 -20.98 -6.66 3.14
C ALA A 21 -20.18 -5.34 3.18
N PRO A 22 -20.58 -4.30 2.42
CA PRO A 22 -19.92 -3.00 2.44
C PRO A 22 -19.88 -2.38 3.83
N ASP A 23 -18.69 -2.00 4.28
CA ASP A 23 -18.48 -1.26 5.54
C ASP A 23 -18.82 0.23 5.38
N ALA A 24 -18.60 1.03 6.44
CA ALA A 24 -18.91 2.46 6.39
C ALA A 24 -17.99 3.26 5.44
N VAL A 25 -16.75 2.81 5.24
CA VAL A 25 -15.78 3.41 4.31
C VAL A 25 -16.14 3.03 2.87
N ASP A 26 -16.58 1.79 2.63
CA ASP A 26 -17.08 1.33 1.33
C ASP A 26 -18.31 2.13 0.89
N LYS A 27 -19.26 2.37 1.81
CA LYS A 27 -20.42 3.23 1.56
C LYS A 27 -20.00 4.66 1.23
N LEU A 28 -19.06 5.21 1.99
CA LEU A 28 -18.52 6.56 1.73
C LEU A 28 -17.85 6.64 0.35
N ALA A 29 -17.14 5.58 -0.08
CA ALA A 29 -16.56 5.50 -1.41
C ALA A 29 -17.66 5.45 -2.51
N GLN A 30 -18.69 4.63 -2.33
CA GLN A 30 -19.81 4.52 -3.26
C GLN A 30 -20.53 5.87 -3.44
N ASP A 31 -20.76 6.60 -2.35
CA ASP A 31 -21.39 7.92 -2.35
C ASP A 31 -20.55 9.00 -3.06
N THR A 32 -19.25 8.76 -3.26
CA THR A 32 -18.37 9.70 -3.98
C THR A 32 -18.41 9.55 -5.50
N LEU A 33 -18.77 8.37 -6.02
CA LEU A 33 -18.72 8.10 -7.47
C LEU A 33 -19.62 9.04 -8.29
N PRO A 34 -20.88 9.35 -7.89
CA PRO A 34 -21.69 10.33 -8.61
C PRO A 34 -21.05 11.72 -8.66
N LYS A 35 -20.46 12.17 -7.55
CA LYS A 35 -19.76 13.47 -7.46
C LYS A 35 -18.54 13.51 -8.39
N LEU A 36 -17.80 12.41 -8.47
CA LEU A 36 -16.67 12.28 -9.39
C LEU A 36 -17.12 12.34 -10.85
N LYS A 37 -18.21 11.65 -11.21
CA LYS A 37 -18.79 11.72 -12.57
C LYS A 37 -19.19 13.16 -12.94
N GLU A 38 -19.89 13.85 -12.03
CA GLU A 38 -20.27 15.25 -12.24
C GLU A 38 -19.07 16.18 -12.40
N TRP A 39 -18.01 15.96 -11.62
CA TRP A 39 -16.79 16.74 -11.73
C TRP A 39 -16.07 16.47 -13.06
N LEU A 40 -15.96 15.21 -13.50
CA LEU A 40 -15.33 14.84 -14.77
C LEU A 40 -16.08 15.38 -15.99
N ALA A 41 -17.41 15.44 -15.92
CA ALA A 41 -18.22 16.05 -16.97
C ALA A 41 -17.90 17.54 -17.17
N LYS A 42 -17.51 18.23 -16.09
CA LYS A 42 -17.12 19.66 -16.12
C LYS A 42 -15.62 19.87 -16.33
N ASN A 43 -14.80 18.87 -16.02
CA ASN A 43 -13.35 18.92 -16.06
C ASN A 43 -12.80 17.69 -16.82
N PRO A 44 -12.92 17.64 -18.16
CA PRO A 44 -12.50 16.47 -18.93
C PRO A 44 -11.03 16.13 -18.72
N GLN A 45 -10.75 14.85 -18.45
CA GLN A 45 -9.40 14.34 -18.15
C GLN A 45 -8.90 13.43 -19.29
N GLY A 46 -9.00 13.95 -20.52
CA GLY A 46 -8.78 13.17 -21.74
C GLY A 46 -9.78 12.01 -21.86
N ASN A 47 -9.29 10.80 -22.09
CA ASN A 47 -10.12 9.59 -22.25
C ASN A 47 -10.44 8.89 -20.92
N CYS A 48 -10.00 9.44 -19.79
CA CYS A 48 -10.24 8.84 -18.48
C CYS A 48 -11.62 9.23 -17.93
N THR A 49 -12.55 8.28 -17.90
CA THR A 49 -13.89 8.42 -17.33
C THR A 49 -14.12 7.36 -16.25
N VAL A 50 -15.20 7.46 -15.47
CA VAL A 50 -15.53 6.44 -14.46
C VAL A 50 -15.84 5.08 -15.09
N GLU A 51 -16.27 5.07 -16.36
CA GLU A 51 -16.58 3.87 -17.13
C GLU A 51 -15.31 3.23 -17.72
N THR A 52 -14.32 4.03 -18.11
CA THR A 52 -13.06 3.55 -18.71
C THR A 52 -11.94 3.35 -17.71
N ALA A 53 -12.03 3.96 -16.52
CA ALA A 53 -11.02 3.84 -15.48
C ALA A 53 -10.86 2.39 -15.00
N ILE A 54 -9.61 2.04 -14.75
CA ILE A 54 -9.23 0.79 -14.12
C ILE A 54 -9.89 0.70 -12.74
N ARG A 55 -10.37 -0.49 -12.37
CA ARG A 55 -10.90 -0.77 -11.03
C ARG A 55 -9.88 -1.55 -10.22
N ARG A 56 -9.28 -0.90 -9.21
CA ARG A 56 -8.50 -1.58 -8.18
C ARG A 56 -9.48 -2.15 -7.16
N ARG A 57 -9.42 -3.47 -6.96
CA ARG A 57 -10.40 -4.24 -6.17
C ARG A 57 -9.76 -4.80 -4.90
N GLU A 58 -10.60 -5.07 -3.91
CA GLU A 58 -10.18 -5.73 -2.67
C GLU A 58 -9.68 -7.15 -2.97
N TRP A 59 -8.60 -7.57 -2.30
CA TRP A 59 -7.97 -8.88 -2.48
C TRP A 59 -8.97 -10.04 -2.42
N SER A 60 -9.88 -9.99 -1.47
CA SER A 60 -10.84 -11.06 -1.19
C SER A 60 -12.02 -11.09 -2.18
N ASP A 61 -12.18 -10.03 -2.96
CA ASP A 61 -13.17 -9.94 -4.04
C ASP A 61 -12.59 -10.41 -5.39
N LEU A 62 -11.27 -10.61 -5.47
CA LEU A 62 -10.64 -11.32 -6.58
C LEU A 62 -10.92 -12.84 -6.49
N GLY A 63 -11.14 -13.47 -7.65
CA GLY A 63 -11.18 -14.93 -7.75
C GLY A 63 -9.80 -15.56 -7.53
N GLU A 64 -9.78 -16.83 -7.14
CA GLU A 64 -8.53 -17.58 -6.91
C GLU A 64 -7.55 -17.53 -8.10
N PRO A 65 -7.99 -17.68 -9.38
CA PRO A 65 -7.09 -17.53 -10.52
C PRO A 65 -6.48 -16.12 -10.63
N GLU A 66 -7.22 -15.07 -10.32
CA GLU A 66 -6.74 -13.68 -10.37
C GLU A 66 -5.70 -13.42 -9.26
N ARG A 67 -5.92 -13.98 -8.07
CA ARG A 67 -4.95 -13.93 -6.97
C ARG A 67 -3.67 -14.69 -7.32
N LYS A 68 -3.80 -15.87 -7.93
CA LYS A 68 -2.67 -16.67 -8.40
C LYS A 68 -1.87 -15.94 -9.46
N GLU A 69 -2.55 -15.31 -10.42
CA GLU A 69 -1.91 -14.51 -11.46
C GLU A 69 -1.10 -13.35 -10.86
N TYR A 70 -1.64 -12.67 -9.85
CA TYR A 70 -0.90 -11.63 -9.13
C TYR A 70 0.34 -12.18 -8.43
N THR A 71 0.22 -13.26 -7.65
CA THR A 71 1.37 -13.83 -6.92
C THR A 71 2.44 -14.38 -7.86
N ASP A 72 2.06 -14.97 -8.98
CA ASP A 72 2.98 -15.42 -10.03
C ASP A 72 3.72 -14.25 -10.68
N ALA A 73 3.05 -13.12 -10.89
CA ALA A 73 3.71 -11.91 -11.39
C ALA A 73 4.73 -11.35 -10.39
N VAL A 74 4.43 -11.38 -9.08
CA VAL A 74 5.40 -10.97 -8.04
C VAL A 74 6.61 -11.89 -8.02
N LEU A 75 6.40 -13.22 -8.05
CA LEU A 75 7.49 -14.20 -8.12
C LEU A 75 8.32 -14.03 -9.40
N CYS A 76 7.68 -13.72 -10.53
CA CYS A 76 8.38 -13.35 -11.75
C CYS A 76 9.26 -12.12 -11.53
N LEU A 77 8.78 -11.06 -10.89
CA LEU A 77 9.57 -9.85 -10.64
C LEU A 77 10.78 -10.13 -9.73
N GLN A 78 10.63 -11.08 -8.80
CA GLN A 78 11.72 -11.60 -7.96
C GLN A 78 12.76 -12.43 -8.75
N SER A 79 12.42 -12.92 -9.94
CA SER A 79 13.33 -13.66 -10.83
C SER A 79 14.10 -12.77 -11.81
N LYS A 80 13.62 -11.55 -12.07
CA LYS A 80 14.27 -10.60 -13.00
C LYS A 80 15.52 -10.02 -12.36
N PRO A 81 16.62 -9.78 -13.10
CA PRO A 81 17.86 -9.25 -12.54
C PRO A 81 17.70 -7.82 -12.01
N ALA A 82 18.31 -7.53 -10.86
CA ALA A 82 18.34 -6.18 -10.28
C ALA A 82 19.09 -5.15 -11.16
N LEU A 83 18.61 -3.92 -11.15
CA LEU A 83 19.27 -2.75 -11.76
C LEU A 83 20.23 -2.06 -10.79
N THR A 84 20.03 -2.24 -9.47
CA THR A 84 20.74 -1.52 -8.41
C THR A 84 21.95 -2.26 -7.84
N SER A 85 22.33 -3.44 -8.37
CA SER A 85 23.39 -4.28 -7.79
C SER A 85 24.75 -3.58 -7.65
N SER A 86 25.03 -2.52 -8.42
CA SER A 86 26.26 -1.73 -8.32
C SER A 86 26.34 -0.86 -7.07
N ILE A 87 25.19 -0.34 -6.59
CA ILE A 87 25.10 0.50 -5.39
C ILE A 87 24.59 -0.27 -4.18
N ALA A 88 23.83 -1.35 -4.42
CA ALA A 88 23.31 -2.25 -3.42
C ALA A 88 23.67 -3.70 -3.77
N PRO A 89 24.85 -4.20 -3.39
CA PRO A 89 25.30 -5.56 -3.73
C PRO A 89 24.36 -6.68 -3.28
N GLY A 90 23.53 -6.41 -2.27
CA GLY A 90 22.47 -7.30 -1.81
C GLY A 90 21.26 -7.40 -2.75
N ALA A 91 21.03 -6.43 -3.63
CA ALA A 91 19.95 -6.50 -4.61
C ALA A 91 20.24 -7.58 -5.66
N LYS A 92 19.40 -8.61 -5.70
CA LYS A 92 19.50 -9.73 -6.65
C LYS A 92 18.36 -9.76 -7.66
N SER A 93 17.25 -9.07 -7.37
CA SER A 93 16.06 -9.06 -8.20
C SER A 93 15.53 -7.66 -8.55
N ARG A 94 14.69 -7.55 -9.58
CA ARG A 94 13.92 -6.32 -9.83
C ARG A 94 13.01 -5.97 -8.67
N PHE A 95 12.50 -6.95 -7.94
CA PHE A 95 11.76 -6.71 -6.70
C PHE A 95 12.64 -6.03 -5.62
N ASP A 96 13.91 -6.45 -5.50
CA ASP A 96 14.86 -5.81 -4.58
C ASP A 96 15.15 -4.35 -4.96
N ASP A 97 15.10 -3.96 -6.24
CA ASP A 97 15.30 -2.56 -6.65
C ASP A 97 14.26 -1.63 -6.03
N TYR A 98 13.01 -2.08 -5.90
CA TYR A 98 11.97 -1.32 -5.21
C TYR A 98 12.34 -1.15 -3.73
N VAL A 99 12.78 -2.22 -3.06
CA VAL A 99 13.25 -2.16 -1.67
C VAL A 99 14.43 -1.18 -1.52
N VAL A 100 15.39 -1.18 -2.45
CA VAL A 100 16.51 -0.22 -2.46
C VAL A 100 16.01 1.22 -2.56
N VAL A 101 15.12 1.50 -3.51
CA VAL A 101 14.56 2.84 -3.72
C VAL A 101 13.81 3.33 -2.48
N HIS A 102 13.06 2.45 -1.82
CA HIS A 102 12.38 2.80 -0.58
C HIS A 102 13.37 3.13 0.54
N ILE A 103 14.38 2.28 0.78
CA ILE A 103 15.44 2.54 1.78
C ILE A 103 16.10 3.91 1.54
N GLN A 104 16.49 4.19 0.28
CA GLN A 104 17.16 5.45 -0.07
C GLN A 104 16.30 6.69 0.18
N GLN A 105 14.98 6.57 0.05
CA GLN A 105 14.08 7.71 0.11
C GLN A 105 13.19 7.75 1.35
N THR A 106 13.29 6.77 2.26
CA THR A 106 12.57 6.77 3.54
C THR A 106 12.67 8.11 4.27
N PRO A 107 13.87 8.73 4.47
CA PRO A 107 14.01 10.03 5.16
C PRO A 107 13.31 11.22 4.48
N ARG A 108 12.86 11.02 3.24
CA ARG A 108 12.17 12.04 2.43
C ARG A 108 10.67 11.79 2.33
N ASN A 109 10.23 10.53 2.30
CA ASN A 109 8.87 10.16 1.88
C ASN A 109 7.95 9.71 3.01
N HIS A 110 8.32 9.93 4.27
CA HIS A 110 7.45 9.71 5.44
C HIS A 110 7.52 10.93 6.35
N GLY A 111 6.43 11.26 7.04
CA GLY A 111 6.32 12.46 7.88
C GLY A 111 6.62 13.74 7.09
N SER A 112 6.24 13.79 5.82
CA SER A 112 6.64 14.81 4.86
C SER A 112 5.56 15.10 3.83
N THR A 113 5.76 16.15 3.03
CA THR A 113 4.85 16.48 1.92
C THR A 113 4.74 15.39 0.85
N PHE A 114 5.68 14.46 0.78
CA PHE A 114 5.79 13.49 -0.30
C PHE A 114 5.09 12.18 0.01
N PHE A 115 4.71 11.93 1.27
CA PHE A 115 4.22 10.63 1.73
C PHE A 115 3.15 10.03 0.81
N LEU A 116 2.01 10.71 0.66
CA LEU A 116 0.91 10.23 -0.16
C LEU A 116 1.22 10.20 -1.68
N PRO A 117 1.67 11.29 -2.33
CA PRO A 117 1.92 11.29 -3.78
C PRO A 117 3.04 10.32 -4.19
N TRP A 118 4.12 10.23 -3.40
CA TRP A 118 5.22 9.33 -3.71
C TRP A 118 4.79 7.87 -3.64
N HIS A 119 4.06 7.47 -2.60
CA HIS A 119 3.57 6.09 -2.49
C HIS A 119 2.57 5.74 -3.59
N ARG A 120 1.71 6.69 -4.02
CA ARG A 120 0.87 6.52 -5.22
C ARG A 120 1.70 6.26 -6.48
N TYR A 121 2.76 7.04 -6.70
CA TYR A 121 3.63 6.82 -7.85
C TYR A 121 4.34 5.46 -7.76
N TYR A 122 4.79 5.10 -6.56
CA TYR A 122 5.51 3.87 -6.27
C TYR A 122 4.66 2.62 -6.55
N ILE A 123 3.41 2.58 -6.07
CA ILE A 123 2.49 1.46 -6.36
C ILE A 123 2.07 1.40 -7.83
N TRP A 124 1.87 2.56 -8.48
CA TRP A 124 1.55 2.59 -9.91
C TRP A 124 2.71 2.06 -10.76
N HIS A 125 3.95 2.44 -10.42
CA HIS A 125 5.13 1.95 -11.13
C HIS A 125 5.37 0.46 -10.88
N TYR A 126 5.13 -0.03 -9.66
CA TYR A 126 5.17 -1.46 -9.34
C TYR A 126 4.14 -2.25 -10.15
N GLU A 127 2.88 -1.79 -10.18
CA GLU A 127 1.83 -2.38 -11.01
C GLU A 127 2.25 -2.43 -12.49
N ASN A 128 2.79 -1.33 -13.02
CA ASN A 128 3.27 -1.29 -14.39
C ASN A 128 4.39 -2.30 -14.66
N ALA A 129 5.34 -2.49 -13.74
CA ALA A 129 6.39 -3.51 -13.88
C ALA A 129 5.83 -4.94 -13.87
N LEU A 130 4.88 -5.25 -12.99
CA LEU A 130 4.19 -6.55 -13.00
C LEU A 130 3.53 -6.82 -14.37
N ARG A 131 2.87 -5.81 -14.94
CA ARG A 131 2.16 -5.92 -16.22
C ARG A 131 3.11 -6.02 -17.41
N THR A 132 4.12 -5.16 -17.47
CA THR A 132 4.98 -5.00 -18.65
C THR A 132 6.18 -5.94 -18.66
N GLU A 133 6.70 -6.35 -17.50
CA GLU A 133 7.87 -7.23 -17.42
C GLU A 133 7.52 -8.69 -17.09
N CYS A 134 6.35 -8.90 -16.46
CA CYS A 134 5.88 -10.20 -15.98
C CYS A 134 4.52 -10.61 -16.53
N GLY A 135 3.94 -9.82 -17.43
CA GLY A 135 2.75 -10.20 -18.20
C GLY A 135 1.43 -10.19 -17.43
N TYR A 136 1.41 -9.67 -16.19
CA TYR A 136 0.20 -9.55 -15.37
C TYR A 136 -0.93 -8.82 -16.11
N LYS A 137 -2.14 -9.38 -16.13
CA LYS A 137 -3.31 -8.81 -16.81
C LYS A 137 -4.24 -8.06 -15.86
N GLY A 138 -4.21 -8.38 -14.58
CA GLY A 138 -4.92 -7.64 -13.53
C GLY A 138 -4.26 -6.31 -13.15
N TYR A 139 -4.82 -5.65 -12.14
CA TYR A 139 -4.34 -4.36 -11.62
C TYR A 139 -4.12 -4.47 -10.11
N GLN A 140 -3.41 -3.52 -9.51
CA GLN A 140 -2.99 -3.61 -8.11
C GLN A 140 -4.20 -3.82 -7.18
N PRO A 141 -4.28 -4.98 -6.48
CA PRO A 141 -5.30 -5.17 -5.46
C PRO A 141 -4.97 -4.38 -4.20
N TYR A 142 -6.00 -4.06 -3.42
CA TYR A 142 -5.86 -3.48 -2.09
C TYR A 142 -6.31 -4.45 -1.01
N TRP A 143 -5.83 -4.22 0.21
CA TRP A 143 -6.22 -4.98 1.39
C TRP A 143 -7.14 -4.14 2.27
N ASN A 144 -8.44 -4.45 2.30
CA ASN A 144 -9.34 -3.83 3.28
C ASN A 144 -9.04 -4.44 4.66
N TRP A 145 -8.40 -3.65 5.53
CA TRP A 145 -7.98 -4.10 6.84
C TRP A 145 -9.15 -4.53 7.73
N ASP A 146 -10.30 -3.83 7.66
CA ASP A 146 -11.43 -4.04 8.56
C ASP A 146 -12.01 -5.45 8.45
N ARG A 147 -12.11 -5.97 7.21
CA ARG A 147 -12.69 -7.29 6.91
C ARG A 147 -12.10 -8.42 7.75
N TYR A 148 -10.84 -8.27 8.17
CA TYR A 148 -10.10 -9.29 8.91
C TYR A 148 -9.40 -8.78 10.17
N ALA A 149 -9.68 -7.56 10.63
CA ALA A 149 -8.97 -6.96 11.76
C ALA A 149 -9.06 -7.82 13.05
N LYS A 150 -10.16 -8.58 13.22
CA LYS A 150 -10.38 -9.46 14.36
C LYS A 150 -9.64 -10.81 14.27
N ASP A 151 -9.37 -11.28 13.06
CA ASP A 151 -8.69 -12.55 12.79
C ASP A 151 -7.87 -12.47 11.49
N PRO A 152 -6.76 -11.70 11.49
CA PRO A 152 -5.98 -11.49 10.28
C PRO A 152 -5.28 -12.79 9.83
N VAL A 153 -4.93 -13.68 10.75
CA VAL A 153 -4.22 -14.93 10.46
C VAL A 153 -5.01 -15.84 9.51
N ASN A 154 -6.34 -15.92 9.68
CA ASN A 154 -7.19 -16.76 8.84
C ASN A 154 -7.77 -16.03 7.62
N SER A 155 -7.34 -14.79 7.34
CA SER A 155 -7.79 -14.04 6.18
C SER A 155 -7.36 -14.70 4.85
N PRO A 156 -8.05 -14.44 3.72
CA PRO A 156 -7.60 -14.86 2.39
C PRO A 156 -6.21 -14.32 2.00
N LEU A 157 -5.70 -13.30 2.71
CA LEU A 157 -4.36 -12.77 2.51
C LEU A 157 -3.29 -13.63 3.20
N PHE A 158 -3.60 -14.21 4.37
CA PHE A 158 -2.63 -14.86 5.27
C PHE A 158 -2.91 -16.34 5.60
N ASN A 159 -3.94 -16.94 5.03
CA ASN A 159 -4.31 -18.33 5.32
C ASN A 159 -3.29 -19.39 4.82
N GLY A 160 -2.26 -18.97 4.07
CA GLY A 160 -1.16 -19.83 3.63
C GLY A 160 -1.49 -20.78 2.48
N ASN A 161 -2.68 -20.70 1.87
CA ASN A 161 -3.01 -21.48 0.68
C ASN A 161 -2.28 -20.92 -0.57
N GLU A 162 -2.41 -21.59 -1.71
CA GLU A 162 -1.74 -21.19 -2.96
C GLU A 162 -2.25 -19.88 -3.58
N PHE A 163 -3.40 -19.38 -3.11
CA PHE A 163 -4.05 -18.14 -3.56
C PHE A 163 -3.90 -17.00 -2.56
N SER A 164 -3.05 -17.16 -1.53
CA SER A 164 -2.76 -16.17 -0.50
C SER A 164 -1.45 -15.45 -0.78
N MET A 165 -1.13 -14.45 0.05
CA MET A 165 0.19 -13.82 0.05
C MET A 165 1.19 -14.57 0.95
N GLY A 166 0.97 -15.86 1.20
CA GLY A 166 1.71 -16.67 2.17
C GLY A 166 0.99 -16.79 3.50
N GLY A 167 1.56 -17.60 4.41
CA GLY A 167 1.02 -17.80 5.75
C GLY A 167 1.51 -16.76 6.77
N ASN A 168 1.14 -17.03 8.02
CA ASN A 168 1.90 -16.54 9.18
C ASN A 168 3.28 -17.21 9.24
N GLY A 169 4.22 -16.60 9.96
CA GLY A 169 5.51 -17.21 10.27
C GLY A 169 5.38 -18.33 11.31
N ALA A 170 6.35 -19.24 11.35
CA ALA A 170 6.47 -20.20 12.43
C ALA A 170 6.50 -19.49 13.79
N LYS A 171 5.80 -20.03 14.79
CA LYS A 171 5.73 -19.42 16.12
C LYS A 171 7.10 -19.37 16.78
N VAL A 172 7.51 -18.18 17.21
CA VAL A 172 8.72 -17.97 18.00
C VAL A 172 8.42 -17.04 19.18
N GLN A 173 9.15 -17.19 20.28
CA GLN A 173 9.00 -16.30 21.42
C GLN A 173 9.75 -14.98 21.17
N HIS A 174 9.06 -13.85 21.31
CA HIS A 174 9.65 -12.51 21.23
C HIS A 174 8.88 -11.51 22.09
N ALA A 175 9.47 -10.33 22.34
CA ALA A 175 8.94 -9.31 23.22
C ALA A 175 7.82 -8.43 22.59
N GLY A 176 7.37 -8.75 21.38
CA GLY A 176 6.52 -7.87 20.57
C GLY A 176 7.29 -6.75 19.86
N VAL A 177 6.55 -5.87 19.18
CA VAL A 177 7.11 -4.77 18.38
C VAL A 177 7.28 -3.53 19.26
N GLN A 178 8.48 -3.00 19.34
CA GLN A 178 8.72 -1.72 20.04
C GLN A 178 8.28 -0.55 19.15
N ILE A 179 7.57 0.42 19.72
CA ILE A 179 7.12 1.64 19.03
C ILE A 179 7.82 2.84 19.65
N PRO A 180 8.95 3.28 19.08
CA PRO A 180 9.68 4.45 19.56
C PRO A 180 8.81 5.71 19.58
N GLY A 181 8.92 6.49 20.65
CA GLY A 181 8.17 7.73 20.81
C GLY A 181 6.75 7.56 21.35
N ALA A 182 6.21 6.34 21.46
CA ALA A 182 4.91 6.11 22.09
C ALA A 182 5.00 5.94 23.63
N PRO A 183 3.97 6.38 24.38
CA PRO A 183 3.90 6.17 25.84
C PRO A 183 3.41 4.76 26.19
N ARG A 184 3.69 4.29 27.42
CA ARG A 184 3.08 3.06 27.95
C ARG A 184 1.54 3.21 28.05
N PRO A 185 0.76 2.16 27.76
CA PRO A 185 1.17 0.82 27.29
C PRO A 185 1.35 0.70 25.76
N TYR A 186 1.16 1.78 25.00
CA TYR A 186 1.20 1.80 23.53
C TYR A 186 2.60 1.79 22.92
N ASN A 187 3.64 1.76 23.74
CA ASN A 187 5.04 1.71 23.32
C ASN A 187 5.50 0.29 22.89
N VAL A 188 4.66 -0.72 23.10
CA VAL A 188 4.89 -2.09 22.65
C VAL A 188 3.60 -2.68 22.07
N ILE A 189 3.66 -3.20 20.86
CA ILE A 189 2.60 -4.05 20.31
C ILE A 189 2.87 -5.48 20.80
N PRO A 190 1.95 -6.12 21.54
CA PRO A 190 2.14 -7.49 22.00
C PRO A 190 2.38 -8.45 20.81
N PRO A 191 3.24 -9.47 20.97
CA PRO A 191 3.51 -10.44 19.92
C PRO A 191 2.24 -11.17 19.48
N GLY A 192 2.17 -11.53 18.20
CA GLY A 192 1.21 -12.49 17.68
C GLY A 192 1.69 -13.93 17.91
N ASP A 193 1.16 -14.85 17.10
CA ASP A 193 1.51 -16.27 17.15
C ASP A 193 2.54 -16.68 16.08
N GLY A 194 3.28 -15.72 15.50
CA GLY A 194 4.30 -15.95 14.48
C GLY A 194 5.71 -15.55 14.91
N GLY A 195 6.41 -14.85 14.01
CA GLY A 195 7.75 -14.25 14.17
C GLY A 195 8.87 -15.01 13.45
N GLY A 196 8.68 -16.29 13.14
CA GLY A 196 9.61 -17.12 12.37
C GLY A 196 9.38 -17.08 10.86
N CYS A 197 10.04 -17.99 10.12
CA CYS A 197 9.89 -18.07 8.66
C CYS A 197 8.46 -18.43 8.25
N VAL A 198 7.97 -17.82 7.17
CA VAL A 198 6.77 -18.25 6.45
C VAL A 198 7.08 -19.58 5.76
N THR A 199 6.26 -20.60 6.01
CA THR A 199 6.48 -21.96 5.48
C THR A 199 5.43 -22.41 4.46
N THR A 200 4.37 -21.62 4.25
CA THR A 200 3.23 -21.95 3.39
C THR A 200 2.95 -20.86 2.35
N GLY A 201 2.15 -21.20 1.33
CA GLY A 201 1.76 -20.33 0.23
C GLY A 201 2.85 -20.08 -0.81
N PRO A 202 2.62 -19.12 -1.75
CA PRO A 202 3.49 -18.88 -2.90
C PRO A 202 4.90 -18.38 -2.53
N PHE A 203 5.01 -17.62 -1.44
CA PHE A 203 6.25 -16.94 -1.05
C PHE A 203 7.09 -17.71 0.00
N ARG A 204 6.76 -18.97 0.32
CA ARG A 204 7.48 -19.77 1.33
C ARG A 204 8.99 -19.94 1.06
N ASN A 205 9.38 -19.88 -0.22
CA ASN A 205 10.77 -20.01 -0.67
C ASN A 205 11.39 -18.66 -1.05
N MET A 206 10.69 -17.54 -0.82
CA MET A 206 11.21 -16.21 -1.09
C MET A 206 12.43 -15.93 -0.21
N SER A 207 13.46 -15.33 -0.79
CA SER A 207 14.61 -14.82 -0.05
C SER A 207 14.51 -13.32 0.12
N VAL A 208 14.64 -12.85 1.36
CA VAL A 208 14.83 -11.46 1.73
C VAL A 208 16.34 -11.19 1.68
N ASN A 209 16.80 -10.45 0.67
CA ASN A 209 18.23 -10.26 0.40
C ASN A 209 18.83 -9.02 1.05
N ILE A 210 18.00 -7.99 1.27
CA ILE A 210 18.40 -6.65 1.73
C ILE A 210 17.91 -6.42 3.17
N GLY A 211 18.53 -5.49 3.87
CA GLY A 211 18.24 -5.20 5.27
C GLY A 211 18.76 -6.28 6.21
N PRO A 212 18.34 -6.27 7.48
CA PRO A 212 17.48 -5.25 8.09
C PRO A 212 18.22 -3.91 8.32
N ILE A 213 17.47 -2.85 8.60
CA ILE A 213 17.97 -1.54 9.06
C ILE A 213 17.37 -1.20 10.43
N ALA A 214 16.05 -1.29 10.57
CA ALA A 214 15.32 -1.03 11.80
C ALA A 214 14.29 -2.14 12.06
N PRO A 215 14.74 -3.38 12.35
CA PRO A 215 13.84 -4.53 12.38
C PRO A 215 12.95 -4.55 13.63
N SER A 216 11.70 -5.00 13.49
CA SER A 216 10.76 -5.19 14.61
C SER A 216 11.02 -6.46 15.43
N ILE A 217 11.76 -7.42 14.87
CA ILE A 217 12.14 -8.69 15.49
C ILE A 217 13.64 -8.94 15.37
N THR A 218 14.19 -9.80 16.23
CA THR A 218 15.62 -10.14 16.19
C THR A 218 15.94 -10.99 14.97
N VAL A 219 16.73 -10.45 14.04
CA VAL A 219 17.22 -11.14 12.84
C VAL A 219 18.72 -10.89 12.65
N THR A 220 19.35 -11.64 11.75
CA THR A 220 20.77 -11.46 11.41
C THR A 220 21.02 -10.05 10.90
N ARG A 221 21.93 -9.31 11.54
CA ARG A 221 22.30 -7.95 11.13
C ARG A 221 22.89 -7.97 9.72
N ASN A 222 22.57 -6.95 8.92
CA ASN A 222 23.17 -6.78 7.61
C ASN A 222 24.68 -6.51 7.76
N PRO A 223 25.55 -7.08 6.89
CA PRO A 223 26.99 -6.78 6.92
C PRO A 223 27.33 -5.32 6.59
N ARG A 224 26.38 -4.55 6.04
CA ARG A 224 26.49 -3.10 5.87
C ARG A 224 25.43 -2.38 6.71
N SER A 225 25.82 -1.29 7.38
CA SER A 225 24.92 -0.50 8.22
C SER A 225 23.82 0.23 7.44
N ASP A 226 24.02 0.44 6.13
CA ASP A 226 23.02 1.00 5.22
C ASP A 226 21.98 -0.03 4.75
N GLY A 227 22.10 -1.30 5.18
CA GLY A 227 21.19 -2.38 4.82
C GLY A 227 21.40 -2.94 3.40
N PHE A 228 22.34 -2.43 2.61
CA PHE A 228 22.50 -2.81 1.20
C PHE A 228 23.43 -4.01 0.96
N GLY A 229 23.99 -4.58 2.02
CA GLY A 229 24.80 -5.80 1.93
C GLY A 229 23.94 -7.02 1.60
N TYR A 230 24.53 -8.02 0.94
CA TYR A 230 23.84 -9.28 0.69
C TYR A 230 23.64 -10.06 2.00
N ASN A 231 22.39 -10.21 2.42
CA ASN A 231 21.99 -10.83 3.68
C ASN A 231 20.76 -11.75 3.48
N PRO A 232 20.89 -12.81 2.66
CA PRO A 232 19.77 -13.67 2.31
C PRO A 232 19.21 -14.42 3.53
N ARG A 233 17.90 -14.34 3.71
CA ARG A 233 17.16 -15.04 4.76
C ARG A 233 15.71 -15.28 4.32
N CYS A 234 14.98 -16.11 5.06
CA CYS A 234 13.56 -16.37 4.77
C CYS A 234 12.70 -15.12 5.04
N LEU A 235 11.58 -15.01 4.33
CA LEU A 235 10.48 -14.12 4.73
C LEU A 235 9.95 -14.55 6.10
N ARG A 236 9.78 -13.61 7.04
CA ARG A 236 9.22 -13.86 8.37
C ARG A 236 8.03 -12.96 8.62
N ARG A 237 7.01 -13.49 9.30
CA ARG A 237 5.81 -12.72 9.67
C ARG A 237 5.38 -13.04 11.08
N ASP A 238 4.85 -12.04 11.76
CA ASP A 238 4.10 -12.19 13.00
C ASP A 238 2.74 -11.56 12.77
N VAL A 239 1.82 -12.28 12.09
CA VAL A 239 0.52 -11.72 11.72
C VAL A 239 -0.27 -11.37 12.98
N ASN A 240 -0.45 -10.07 13.22
CA ASN A 240 -0.69 -9.53 14.54
C ASN A 240 -2.06 -8.86 14.67
N LYS A 241 -3.00 -9.52 15.35
CA LYS A 241 -4.32 -8.96 15.64
C LYS A 241 -4.30 -7.71 16.53
N ASN A 242 -3.27 -7.53 17.36
CA ASN A 242 -3.17 -6.37 18.25
C ASN A 242 -2.85 -5.11 17.43
N ALA A 243 -1.98 -5.23 16.43
CA ALA A 243 -1.75 -4.15 15.46
C ALA A 243 -2.99 -3.90 14.58
N ALA A 244 -3.67 -4.96 14.13
CA ALA A 244 -4.86 -4.84 13.30
C ALA A 244 -6.05 -4.16 14.00
N ALA A 245 -6.05 -4.12 15.34
CA ALA A 245 -7.11 -3.49 16.12
C ALA A 245 -7.28 -1.99 15.83
N VAL A 246 -6.25 -1.30 15.32
CA VAL A 246 -6.31 0.13 14.97
C VAL A 246 -6.62 0.41 13.49
N THR A 247 -6.90 -0.63 12.70
CA THR A 247 -7.16 -0.51 11.26
C THR A 247 -8.62 -0.80 10.89
N THR A 248 -9.54 -0.77 11.85
CA THR A 248 -10.96 -1.00 11.58
C THR A 248 -11.61 0.12 10.76
N ALA A 249 -12.80 -0.13 10.23
CA ALA A 249 -13.58 0.83 9.46
C ALA A 249 -13.89 2.09 10.27
N ASN A 250 -14.07 1.99 11.59
CA ASN A 250 -14.28 3.16 12.45
C ASN A 250 -13.06 4.08 12.49
N TYR A 251 -11.85 3.54 12.66
CA TYR A 251 -10.62 4.34 12.63
C TYR A 251 -10.40 4.98 11.25
N THR A 252 -10.68 4.21 10.19
CA THR A 252 -10.51 4.68 8.81
C THR A 252 -11.55 5.74 8.44
N LEU A 253 -12.80 5.59 8.86
CA LEU A 253 -13.86 6.58 8.66
C LEU A 253 -13.57 7.87 9.44
N ASP A 254 -13.13 7.76 10.69
CA ASP A 254 -12.70 8.90 11.50
C ASP A 254 -11.53 9.65 10.84
N LEU A 255 -10.54 8.92 10.32
CA LEU A 255 -9.43 9.48 9.56
C LEU A 255 -9.94 10.30 8.36
N ILE A 256 -10.90 9.78 7.59
CA ILE A 256 -11.42 10.47 6.40
C ILE A 256 -12.29 11.69 6.78
N THR A 257 -13.17 11.53 7.76
CA THR A 257 -14.27 12.49 8.02
C THR A 257 -13.89 13.58 9.02
N LYS A 258 -12.96 13.32 9.96
CA LYS A 258 -12.59 14.29 11.00
C LYS A 258 -11.37 15.15 10.66
N ASN A 259 -10.64 14.82 9.60
CA ASN A 259 -9.45 15.57 9.18
C ASN A 259 -9.75 16.38 7.93
N SER A 260 -9.95 17.68 8.06
CA SER A 260 -10.42 18.55 6.96
C SER A 260 -9.32 19.11 6.06
N ASN A 261 -8.05 18.87 6.40
CA ASN A 261 -6.89 19.29 5.62
C ASN A 261 -5.83 18.18 5.56
N VAL A 262 -4.96 18.25 4.54
CA VAL A 262 -3.95 17.20 4.28
C VAL A 262 -2.93 17.03 5.41
N TYR A 263 -2.60 18.10 6.16
CA TYR A 263 -1.67 18.02 7.30
C TYR A 263 -2.17 17.04 8.36
N TRP A 264 -3.39 17.24 8.85
CA TRP A 264 -3.94 16.36 9.89
C TRP A 264 -4.29 14.98 9.34
N PHE A 265 -4.74 14.91 8.09
CA PHE A 265 -5.02 13.63 7.45
C PHE A 265 -3.78 12.73 7.40
N GLN A 266 -2.65 13.22 6.88
CA GLN A 266 -1.42 12.42 6.82
C GLN A 266 -0.83 12.15 8.22
N THR A 267 -0.87 13.14 9.13
CA THR A 267 -0.39 12.99 10.52
C THR A 267 -1.14 11.87 11.26
N VAL A 268 -2.47 11.82 11.15
CA VAL A 268 -3.28 10.78 11.80
C VAL A 268 -3.15 9.43 11.09
N MET A 269 -2.98 9.43 9.76
CA MET A 269 -2.76 8.22 8.98
C MET A 269 -1.45 7.52 9.33
N GLU A 270 -0.33 8.25 9.31
CA GLU A 270 1.03 7.75 9.60
C GLU A 270 1.20 7.38 11.07
N GLY A 271 0.57 8.13 11.98
CA GLY A 271 0.56 7.85 13.41
C GLY A 271 0.95 9.06 14.25
N GLN A 272 0.29 9.19 15.39
CA GLN A 272 0.58 10.17 16.43
C GLN A 272 1.20 9.43 17.61
N PHE A 273 2.41 8.89 17.41
CA PHE A 273 3.05 8.01 18.39
C PHE A 273 3.15 8.62 19.79
N PRO A 274 3.58 9.90 19.99
CA PRO A 274 3.60 10.52 21.31
C PRO A 274 2.26 10.54 22.06
N GLN A 275 1.14 10.46 21.32
CA GLN A 275 -0.22 10.40 21.85
C GLN A 275 -0.74 8.96 22.00
N GLY A 276 0.10 7.95 21.76
CA GLY A 276 -0.27 6.53 21.83
C GLY A 276 -1.18 6.07 20.69
N LYS A 277 -1.23 6.79 19.57
CA LYS A 277 -2.05 6.44 18.41
C LYS A 277 -1.15 6.00 17.26
N TRP A 278 -1.24 4.74 16.86
CA TRP A 278 -0.37 4.21 15.80
C TRP A 278 -0.79 4.63 14.39
N GLY A 279 -2.06 4.95 14.16
CA GLY A 279 -2.56 5.23 12.81
C GLY A 279 -2.74 3.97 11.97
N VAL A 280 -3.48 4.09 10.87
CA VAL A 280 -3.81 2.96 10.00
C VAL A 280 -2.62 2.49 9.16
N HIS A 281 -1.67 3.39 8.86
CA HIS A 281 -0.43 3.05 8.15
C HIS A 281 0.47 2.17 9.01
N ALA A 282 0.89 2.64 10.18
CA ALA A 282 1.70 1.81 11.08
C ALA A 282 0.96 0.55 11.53
N GLY A 283 -0.35 0.64 11.81
CA GLY A 283 -1.18 -0.51 12.15
C GLY A 283 -1.20 -1.58 11.06
N GLY A 284 -1.34 -1.19 9.80
CA GLY A 284 -1.32 -2.11 8.65
C GLY A 284 0.05 -2.77 8.46
N HIS A 285 1.14 -2.00 8.55
CA HIS A 285 2.51 -2.54 8.52
C HIS A 285 2.75 -3.56 9.64
N TYR A 286 2.44 -3.21 10.90
CA TYR A 286 2.68 -4.07 12.05
C TYR A 286 1.64 -5.20 12.22
N THR A 287 0.56 -5.19 11.45
CA THR A 287 -0.31 -6.38 11.33
C THR A 287 0.41 -7.50 10.59
N VAL A 288 1.35 -7.20 9.68
CA VAL A 288 2.19 -8.21 9.03
C VAL A 288 3.43 -8.50 9.89
N SER A 289 4.06 -7.43 10.38
CA SER A 289 5.25 -7.46 11.24
C SER A 289 6.36 -8.38 10.70
N GLY A 290 7.16 -8.97 11.57
CA GLY A 290 8.25 -9.85 11.19
C GLY A 290 9.34 -9.14 10.39
N ASP A 291 9.88 -9.83 9.39
CA ASP A 291 11.00 -9.37 8.59
C ASP A 291 10.78 -9.71 7.12
N PRO A 292 10.68 -8.71 6.23
CA PRO A 292 11.03 -7.31 6.45
C PRO A 292 9.82 -6.39 6.71
N ALA A 293 8.59 -6.90 6.76
CA ALA A 293 7.38 -6.07 6.83
C ALA A 293 7.33 -5.13 8.06
N GLY A 294 7.91 -5.55 9.19
CA GLY A 294 8.03 -4.75 10.40
C GLY A 294 9.25 -3.83 10.44
N ASP A 295 10.08 -3.79 9.40
CA ASP A 295 11.21 -2.85 9.28
C ASP A 295 10.78 -1.61 8.49
N PHE A 296 10.85 -0.44 9.13
CA PHE A 296 10.39 0.82 8.54
C PHE A 296 11.02 1.14 7.17
N TYR A 297 12.28 0.77 6.96
CA TYR A 297 12.98 1.05 5.70
C TYR A 297 12.78 -0.07 4.67
N VAL A 298 12.66 -1.31 5.13
CA VAL A 298 12.73 -2.51 4.28
C VAL A 298 11.35 -3.14 4.06
N SER A 299 10.28 -2.55 4.60
CA SER A 299 8.91 -3.07 4.53
C SER A 299 8.39 -3.44 3.12
N PRO A 300 8.78 -2.80 2.00
CA PRO A 300 8.39 -3.26 0.67
C PRO A 300 8.95 -4.63 0.28
N GLY A 301 9.93 -5.14 1.04
CA GLY A 301 10.46 -6.47 0.87
C GLY A 301 9.45 -7.57 1.24
N ASP A 302 8.35 -7.25 1.92
CA ASP A 302 7.20 -8.16 2.04
C ASP A 302 6.20 -7.84 0.91
N PRO A 303 5.81 -8.82 0.08
CA PRO A 303 4.83 -8.63 -0.99
C PRO A 303 3.46 -8.05 -0.55
N VAL A 304 3.11 -8.11 0.74
CA VAL A 304 1.87 -7.52 1.27
C VAL A 304 1.92 -5.99 1.34
N PHE A 305 3.11 -5.38 1.35
CA PHE A 305 3.30 -3.93 1.32
C PHE A 305 2.44 -3.27 0.24
N TRP A 306 2.43 -3.85 -0.95
CA TRP A 306 1.77 -3.28 -2.14
C TRP A 306 0.24 -3.24 -1.99
N LEU A 307 -0.35 -4.23 -1.33
CA LEU A 307 -1.78 -4.26 -1.04
C LEU A 307 -2.15 -3.30 0.10
N HIS A 308 -1.29 -3.22 1.13
CA HIS A 308 -1.44 -2.25 2.21
C HIS A 308 -1.40 -0.81 1.67
N HIS A 309 -0.41 -0.47 0.85
CA HIS A 309 -0.27 0.87 0.29
C HIS A 309 -1.30 1.19 -0.79
N SER A 310 -1.84 0.19 -1.48
CA SER A 310 -3.02 0.41 -2.32
C SER A 310 -4.27 0.74 -1.49
N MET A 311 -4.40 0.23 -0.25
CA MET A 311 -5.46 0.66 0.67
C MET A 311 -5.19 2.05 1.26
N ILE A 312 -3.93 2.40 1.55
CA ILE A 312 -3.54 3.78 1.92
C ILE A 312 -3.95 4.76 0.81
N ASP A 313 -3.64 4.44 -0.44
CA ASP A 313 -4.02 5.26 -1.59
C ASP A 313 -5.54 5.32 -1.79
N ARG A 314 -6.27 4.22 -1.55
CA ARG A 314 -7.74 4.20 -1.53
C ARG A 314 -8.30 5.16 -0.49
N VAL A 315 -7.80 5.12 0.74
CA VAL A 315 -8.27 6.00 1.83
C VAL A 315 -7.99 7.47 1.49
N TRP A 316 -6.83 7.77 0.90
CA TRP A 316 -6.53 9.10 0.40
C TRP A 316 -7.45 9.52 -0.75
N TRP A 317 -7.69 8.65 -1.71
CA TRP A 317 -8.63 8.90 -2.82
C TRP A 317 -10.04 9.23 -2.29
N ILE A 318 -10.60 8.44 -1.37
CA ILE A 318 -11.92 8.70 -0.76
C ILE A 318 -11.91 10.05 -0.03
N TRP A 319 -10.84 10.36 0.71
CA TRP A 319 -10.68 11.65 1.36
C TRP A 319 -10.67 12.78 0.35
N GLN A 320 -9.90 12.70 -0.74
CA GLN A 320 -9.88 13.73 -1.77
C GLN A 320 -11.27 13.94 -2.39
N MET A 321 -12.02 12.87 -2.65
CA MET A 321 -13.34 12.96 -3.27
C MET A 321 -14.41 13.67 -2.41
N GLN A 322 -14.19 13.87 -1.11
CA GLN A 322 -15.14 14.62 -0.28
C GLN A 322 -15.19 16.11 -0.66
N ASP A 323 -14.09 16.65 -1.21
CA ASP A 323 -13.99 18.00 -1.76
C ASP A 323 -12.86 18.03 -2.80
N LEU A 324 -13.17 17.51 -3.99
CA LEU A 324 -12.17 17.16 -5.01
C LEU A 324 -11.30 18.36 -5.42
N VAL A 325 -11.93 19.51 -5.67
CA VAL A 325 -11.23 20.72 -6.14
C VAL A 325 -10.26 21.22 -5.09
N LYS A 326 -10.70 21.31 -3.83
CA LYS A 326 -9.86 21.79 -2.73
C LYS A 326 -8.74 20.78 -2.43
N ARG A 327 -9.10 19.52 -2.22
CA ARG A 327 -8.20 18.48 -1.67
C ARG A 327 -7.17 17.95 -2.67
N THR A 328 -7.37 18.15 -3.97
CA THR A 328 -6.33 17.86 -4.98
C THR A 328 -5.35 19.01 -5.17
N ALA A 329 -5.68 20.20 -4.68
CA ALA A 329 -4.80 21.38 -4.67
C ALA A 329 -4.04 21.55 -3.34
N GLU A 330 -4.29 20.69 -2.34
CA GLU A 330 -3.67 20.79 -1.02
C GLU A 330 -2.38 19.97 -0.90
N VAL A 331 -1.32 20.64 -0.43
CA VAL A 331 -0.07 20.03 0.06
C VAL A 331 0.29 20.65 1.41
N SER A 332 1.01 19.91 2.26
CA SER A 332 1.46 20.40 3.56
C SER A 332 2.76 19.70 3.99
N MET A 333 3.27 20.06 5.17
CA MET A 333 4.57 19.62 5.71
C MET A 333 5.78 20.05 4.87
N THR A 334 6.97 19.73 5.36
CA THR A 334 8.23 20.06 4.70
C THR A 334 8.74 18.89 3.85
N LYS A 335 9.87 19.10 3.18
CA LYS A 335 10.46 18.16 2.21
C LYS A 335 11.29 17.05 2.86
N THR A 336 11.42 17.06 4.18
CA THR A 336 12.22 16.13 4.98
C THR A 336 11.34 15.54 6.08
N MET A 337 11.59 14.27 6.41
CA MET A 337 10.83 13.56 7.43
C MET A 337 10.83 14.31 8.76
N ASN A 338 9.63 14.60 9.27
CA ASN A 338 9.40 15.34 10.50
C ASN A 338 10.18 16.67 10.56
N ASN A 339 10.46 17.26 9.39
CA ASN A 339 11.31 18.43 9.23
C ASN A 339 12.74 18.28 9.79
N MET A 340 13.33 17.08 9.64
CA MET A 340 14.67 16.75 10.13
C MET A 340 15.57 16.21 9.00
N PRO A 341 16.61 16.95 8.57
CA PRO A 341 16.92 18.34 8.95
C PRO A 341 15.82 19.29 8.45
N ALA A 342 15.80 20.53 8.98
CA ALA A 342 14.81 21.52 8.56
C ALA A 342 14.87 21.78 7.05
N SER A 343 13.72 21.84 6.40
CA SER A 343 13.61 22.10 4.96
C SER A 343 12.42 23.02 4.65
N ALA A 344 12.36 23.51 3.41
CA ALA A 344 11.22 24.30 2.95
C ALA A 344 9.93 23.48 2.97
N ASN A 345 8.79 24.17 3.04
CA ASN A 345 7.49 23.55 2.82
C ASN A 345 7.41 22.91 1.42
N GLY A 346 6.67 21.81 1.35
CA GLY A 346 6.33 21.17 0.09
C GLY A 346 5.40 22.01 -0.77
N THR A 347 5.49 21.79 -2.07
CA THR A 347 4.69 22.46 -3.11
C THR A 347 4.21 21.45 -4.14
N LEU A 348 3.17 21.83 -4.88
CA LEU A 348 2.65 21.06 -6.01
C LEU A 348 3.66 20.91 -7.18
N ASP A 349 4.71 21.72 -7.21
CA ASP A 349 5.76 21.66 -8.24
C ASP A 349 6.98 20.82 -7.84
N ASP A 350 7.04 20.35 -6.60
CA ASP A 350 8.15 19.51 -6.17
C ASP A 350 8.13 18.16 -6.90
N PRO A 351 9.29 17.66 -7.36
CA PRO A 351 9.38 16.42 -8.13
C PRO A 351 9.35 15.19 -7.21
N ASN A 352 8.68 14.12 -7.63
CA ASN A 352 8.73 12.78 -7.04
C ASN A 352 9.42 11.84 -8.03
N ASN A 353 10.41 11.06 -7.60
CA ASN A 353 11.06 10.05 -8.45
C ASN A 353 11.21 8.74 -7.71
N LEU A 354 11.51 7.69 -8.47
CA LEU A 354 11.73 6.34 -7.95
C LEU A 354 13.18 5.91 -8.19
N GLY A 355 14.13 6.86 -8.06
CA GLY A 355 15.55 6.60 -8.28
C GLY A 355 15.82 6.03 -9.68
N ILE A 356 16.49 4.87 -9.74
CA ILE A 356 16.79 4.21 -11.01
C ILE A 356 15.55 3.64 -11.72
N LEU A 357 14.44 3.43 -10.99
CA LEU A 357 13.23 2.80 -11.54
C LEU A 357 12.45 3.77 -12.43
N ALA A 358 12.36 5.04 -12.05
CA ALA A 358 11.59 6.03 -12.79
C ALA A 358 11.99 7.47 -12.47
N GLY A 359 11.85 8.35 -13.46
CA GLY A 359 12.23 9.77 -13.39
C GLY A 359 11.27 10.65 -12.58
N ASP A 360 11.50 11.96 -12.65
CA ASP A 360 10.73 12.95 -11.89
C ASP A 360 9.30 13.14 -12.44
N VAL A 361 8.34 13.19 -11.52
CA VAL A 361 6.93 13.53 -11.73
C VAL A 361 6.54 14.59 -10.71
N LYS A 362 5.95 15.71 -11.13
CA LYS A 362 5.55 16.75 -10.18
C LYS A 362 4.43 16.26 -9.26
N THR A 363 4.43 16.72 -8.01
CA THR A 363 3.36 16.39 -7.05
C THR A 363 1.96 16.63 -7.62
N ARG A 364 1.73 17.76 -8.32
CA ARG A 364 0.44 18.06 -8.99
C ARG A 364 -0.07 16.95 -9.90
N ASP A 365 0.83 16.24 -10.58
CA ASP A 365 0.48 15.19 -11.53
C ASP A 365 0.11 13.88 -10.83
N LEU A 366 0.38 13.76 -9.53
CA LEU A 366 0.07 12.62 -8.68
C LEU A 366 -1.16 12.87 -7.79
N MET A 367 -1.66 14.11 -7.73
CA MET A 367 -2.79 14.45 -6.86
C MET A 367 -4.12 13.86 -7.33
N ASN A 368 -4.25 13.50 -8.61
CA ASN A 368 -5.50 13.04 -9.21
C ASN A 368 -5.32 11.68 -9.92
N THR A 369 -6.14 10.68 -9.55
CA THR A 369 -6.12 9.34 -10.17
C THR A 369 -6.86 9.28 -11.50
N MET A 370 -7.60 10.33 -11.86
CA MET A 370 -8.40 10.46 -13.07
C MET A 370 -7.74 11.47 -14.00
N GLY A 371 -6.64 11.13 -14.67
CA GLY A 371 -5.93 12.00 -15.62
C GLY A 371 -4.54 12.46 -15.19
N GLY A 372 -4.12 12.17 -13.95
CA GLY A 372 -2.78 12.48 -13.47
C GLY A 372 -1.66 11.91 -14.36
N MET A 373 -0.47 12.50 -14.29
CA MET A 373 0.69 12.14 -15.10
C MET A 373 0.44 12.15 -16.61
N GLY A 374 -0.32 13.14 -17.09
CA GLY A 374 -0.68 13.24 -18.50
C GLY A 374 -1.57 12.10 -18.97
N GLY A 375 -2.52 11.66 -18.14
CA GLY A 375 -3.47 10.58 -18.43
C GLY A 375 -3.00 9.18 -18.08
N LYS A 376 -1.77 9.01 -17.56
CA LYS A 376 -1.25 7.69 -17.16
C LYS A 376 -1.90 7.16 -15.88
N LEU A 377 -2.32 8.04 -14.98
CA LEU A 377 -3.20 7.67 -13.88
C LEU A 377 -4.64 7.70 -14.39
N CYS A 378 -5.27 6.53 -14.49
CA CYS A 378 -6.69 6.41 -14.81
C CYS A 378 -7.30 5.22 -14.09
N TYR A 379 -7.55 5.39 -12.78
CA TYR A 379 -8.10 4.33 -11.94
C TYR A 379 -8.96 4.86 -10.80
N ILE A 380 -9.85 4.00 -10.34
CA ILE A 380 -10.73 4.15 -9.17
C ILE A 380 -10.66 2.89 -8.30
N TYR A 381 -11.25 2.98 -7.12
CA TYR A 381 -11.37 1.86 -6.19
C TYR A 381 -12.80 1.33 -6.16
N GLU A 382 -12.95 0.00 -6.17
CA GLU A 382 -14.22 -0.71 -6.06
C GLU A 382 -14.20 -1.69 -4.90
#